data_AF-A0A7C7Q431-F1
#
_entry.id   AF-A0A7C7Q431-F1
#
_cell.length_a   1.000
_cell.length_b   1.000
_cell.length_c   1.000
_cell.angle_alpha   90.00
_cell.angle_beta   90.00
_cell.angle_gamma   90.00
#
_symmetry.space_group_name_H-M   'P 1'
#
loop_
_entity.id
_entity.type
_entity.pdbx_description
1 polymer ?
#
loop_
_entity_poly.entity_id
_entity_poly.type
_entity_poly.pdbx_seq_one_letter_code
_entity_poly.pdbx_strand_id
1 'polypeptide(L)' 'MGMEKELEEFREIAHEILKREITIQEVRELALRWARNKLEVRRKHGLDVDEDKLKTLAEEHVEKILSLRRRLGLDTPE' A
#
# COMPACT_ATOMS: atom_id res chain seq x y z
N MET A 1 19.36 -2.63 9.09
CA MET A 1 18.64 -1.35 8.93
C MET A 1 17.53 -1.35 7.88
N GLY A 2 17.61 -2.07 6.76
CA GLY A 2 16.51 -2.09 5.77
C GLY A 2 15.25 -2.86 6.22
N MET A 3 15.45 -4.05 6.81
CA MET A 3 14.37 -4.99 7.12
C MET A 3 13.43 -4.52 8.24
N GLU A 4 13.94 -3.84 9.26
CA GLU A 4 13.13 -3.31 10.37
C GLU A 4 12.19 -2.19 9.92
N LYS A 5 12.65 -1.32 9.02
CA LYS A 5 11.86 -0.21 8.49
C LYS A 5 10.73 -0.71 7.59
N GLU A 6 10.98 -1.74 6.78
CA GLU A 6 9.93 -2.37 5.98
C GLU A 6 8.87 -3.05 6.85
N LEU A 7 9.27 -3.62 7.99
CA LEU A 7 8.37 -4.32 8.90
C LEU A 7 7.49 -3.37 9.73
N GLU A 8 8.06 -2.24 10.14
CA GLU A 8 7.33 -1.15 10.80
C GLU A 8 6.28 -0.55 9.86
N GLU A 9 6.66 -0.27 8.62
CA GLU A 9 5.75 0.29 7.62
C GLU A 9 4.64 -0.70 7.23
N PHE A 10 4.96 -1.99 7.10
CA PHE A 10 3.96 -3.03 6.90
C PHE A 10 2.95 -3.08 8.06
N ARG A 11 3.41 -2.92 9.31
CA ARG A 11 2.54 -2.87 10.48
C ARG A 11 1.63 -1.65 10.47
N GLU A 12 2.14 -0.48 10.15
CA GLU A 12 1.32 0.74 10.02
C GLU A 12 0.23 0.54 8.95
N ILE A 13 0.61 0.08 7.76
CA ILE A 13 -0.35 -0.15 6.67
C ILE A 13 -1.40 -1.20 7.05
N ALA A 14 -0.97 -2.32 7.66
CA ALA A 14 -1.90 -3.34 8.12
C ALA A 14 -2.86 -2.80 9.18
N HIS A 15 -2.37 -1.95 10.09
CA HIS A 15 -3.20 -1.31 11.09
C HIS A 15 -4.25 -0.38 10.47
N GLU A 16 -3.86 0.46 9.49
CA GLU A 16 -4.79 1.32 8.76
C GLU A 16 -5.82 0.51 7.97
N ILE A 17 -5.41 -0.56 7.27
CA ILE A 17 -6.31 -1.45 6.52
C ILE A 17 -7.29 -2.18 7.45
N LEU A 18 -6.96 -2.36 8.72
CA LEU A 18 -7.85 -3.03 9.69
C LEU A 18 -8.76 -2.05 10.43
N LYS A 19 -8.60 -0.73 10.26
CA LYS A 19 -9.52 0.27 10.82
C LYS A 19 -10.92 0.03 10.29
N ARG A 20 -11.92 0.11 11.18
CA ARG A 20 -13.33 -0.06 10.81
C ARG A 20 -13.80 1.00 9.82
N GLU A 21 -13.34 2.22 9.99
CA GLU A 21 -13.74 3.39 9.19
C GLU A 21 -12.53 3.84 8.36
N ILE A 22 -12.43 3.33 7.14
CA ILE A 22 -11.51 3.83 6.12
C ILE A 22 -12.27 3.93 4.80
N THR A 23 -12.01 4.99 4.06
CA THR A 23 -12.62 5.25 2.76
C THR A 23 -11.82 4.62 1.62
N ILE A 24 -12.44 4.47 0.44
CA ILE A 24 -11.72 4.06 -0.78
C ILE A 24 -10.61 5.07 -1.11
N GLN A 25 -10.86 6.36 -0.88
CA GLN A 25 -9.84 7.39 -1.08
C GLN A 25 -8.61 7.16 -0.19
N GLU A 26 -8.80 6.91 1.10
CA GLU A 26 -7.70 6.62 2.02
C GLU A 26 -6.95 5.32 1.65
N VAL A 27 -7.67 4.30 1.18
CA VAL A 27 -7.06 3.07 0.65
C VAL A 27 -6.17 3.38 -0.56
N ARG A 28 -6.61 4.27 -1.47
CA ARG A 28 -5.80 4.70 -2.63
C ARG A 28 -4.55 5.46 -2.18
N GLU A 29 -4.66 6.34 -1.20
CA GLU A 29 -3.52 7.07 -0.66
C GLU A 29 -2.50 6.15 0.02
N LEU A 30 -2.96 5.16 0.78
CA LEU A 30 -2.11 4.13 1.39
C LEU A 30 -1.39 3.31 0.33
N ALA A 31 -2.10 2.87 -0.71
CA ALA A 31 -1.52 2.10 -1.80
C ALA A 31 -0.47 2.89 -2.58
N LEU A 32 -0.72 4.17 -2.84
CA LEU A 32 0.25 5.07 -3.49
C LEU A 32 1.49 5.31 -2.63
N ARG A 33 1.31 5.51 -1.31
CA ARG A 33 2.42 5.65 -0.36
C ARG A 33 3.28 4.40 -0.35
N TRP A 34 2.66 3.22 -0.32
CA TRP A 34 3.38 1.95 -0.34
C TRP A 34 4.13 1.71 -1.64
N ALA A 35 3.49 2.00 -2.78
CA ALA A 35 4.12 1.90 -4.09
C ALA A 35 5.36 2.82 -4.17
N ARG A 36 5.25 4.09 -3.73
CA ARG A 36 6.38 5.02 -3.68
C ARG A 36 7.54 4.50 -2.85
N ASN A 37 7.28 3.96 -1.67
CA ASN A 37 8.36 3.48 -0.79
C ASN A 37 9.06 2.25 -1.37
N LYS A 38 8.33 1.30 -1.96
CA LYS A 38 8.95 0.20 -2.70
C LYS A 38 9.84 0.68 -3.82
N LEU A 39 9.45 1.73 -4.51
CA LEU A 39 10.23 2.31 -5.60
C LEU A 39 11.46 3.06 -5.09
N GLU A 40 11.36 3.76 -3.97
CA GLU A 40 12.53 4.37 -3.32
C GLU A 40 13.56 3.31 -2.93
N VAL A 41 13.10 2.19 -2.35
CA VAL A 41 13.96 1.04 -2.04
C VAL A 41 14.61 0.50 -3.31
N ARG A 42 13.83 0.23 -4.37
CA ARG A 42 14.37 -0.25 -5.66
C ARG A 42 15.39 0.72 -6.27
N ARG A 43 15.12 2.02 -6.23
CA ARG A 43 16.03 3.07 -6.72
C ARG A 43 17.33 3.09 -5.91
N LYS A 44 17.26 2.93 -4.58
CA LYS A 44 18.44 2.79 -3.70
C LYS A 44 19.28 1.55 -4.02
N HIS A 45 18.65 0.50 -4.54
CA HIS A 45 19.31 -0.72 -5.02
C HIS A 45 19.76 -0.65 -6.49
N GLY A 46 19.69 0.51 -7.13
CA GLY A 46 20.16 0.71 -8.51
C GLY A 46 19.28 0.06 -9.57
N LEU A 47 18.05 -0.31 -9.23
CA LEU A 47 17.07 -0.82 -10.20
C LEU A 47 16.45 0.35 -10.96
N ASP A 48 16.29 0.20 -12.27
CA ASP A 48 15.55 1.15 -13.09
C ASP A 48 14.07 1.13 -12.67
N VAL A 49 13.54 2.31 -12.38
CA VAL A 49 12.20 2.47 -11.83
C VAL A 49 11.38 3.39 -12.71
N ASP A 50 10.44 2.77 -13.42
CA ASP A 50 9.46 3.44 -14.24
C ASP A 50 8.30 3.98 -13.37
N GLU A 51 8.00 5.27 -13.51
CA GLU A 51 6.93 5.94 -12.74
C GLU A 51 5.52 5.53 -13.19
N ASP A 52 5.34 5.11 -14.45
CA ASP A 52 4.06 4.56 -14.92
C ASP A 52 3.74 3.24 -14.22
N LYS A 53 4.77 2.40 -13.99
CA LYS A 53 4.62 1.20 -13.15
C LYS A 53 4.19 1.51 -11.71
N LEU A 54 4.44 2.71 -11.19
CA LEU A 54 4.00 3.11 -9.85
C LEU A 54 2.48 3.15 -9.75
N LYS A 55 1.83 3.79 -10.74
CA LYS A 55 0.36 3.91 -10.77
C LYS A 55 -0.27 2.53 -10.85
N THR A 56 0.20 1.68 -11.75
CA THR A 56 -0.28 0.30 -11.87
C THR A 56 -0.09 -0.48 -10.56
N LEU A 57 1.09 -0.38 -9.94
CA LEU A 57 1.37 -1.08 -8.68
C LEU A 57 0.45 -0.59 -7.55
N ALA A 58 0.18 0.71 -7.50
CA ALA A 58 -0.73 1.29 -6.53
C ALA A 58 -2.17 0.79 -6.75
N GLU A 59 -2.65 0.76 -7.99
CA GLU A 59 -3.99 0.22 -8.32
C GLU A 59 -4.12 -1.27 -7.95
N GLU A 60 -3.11 -2.09 -8.27
CA GLU A 60 -3.07 -3.48 -7.84
C GLU A 60 -3.12 -3.62 -6.30
N HIS A 61 -2.46 -2.70 -5.59
CA HIS A 61 -2.48 -2.69 -4.13
C HIS A 61 -3.84 -2.27 -3.59
N VAL A 62 -4.53 -1.31 -4.20
CA VAL A 62 -5.91 -0.94 -3.86
C VAL A 62 -6.83 -2.15 -3.96
N GLU A 63 -6.81 -2.87 -5.09
CA GLU A 63 -7.65 -4.06 -5.28
C GLU A 63 -7.38 -5.14 -4.23
N LYS A 64 -6.10 -5.39 -3.92
CA LYS A 64 -5.68 -6.36 -2.88
C LYS A 64 -6.20 -5.94 -1.51
N ILE A 65 -6.10 -4.66 -1.15
CA ILE A 65 -6.58 -4.12 0.13
C ILE A 65 -8.11 -4.25 0.24
N LEU A 66 -8.85 -3.81 -0.79
CA LEU A 66 -10.31 -3.90 -0.80
C LEU A 66 -10.80 -5.35 -0.75
N SER A 67 -10.12 -6.26 -1.44
CA SER A 67 -10.41 -7.70 -1.40
C SER A 67 -10.18 -8.28 -0.01
N LEU A 68 -9.06 -7.92 0.65
CA LEU A 68 -8.78 -8.32 2.03
C LEU A 68 -9.83 -7.79 3.00
N ARG A 69 -10.19 -6.50 2.91
CA ARG A 69 -11.24 -5.90 3.75
C ARG A 69 -12.59 -6.59 3.58
N ARG A 70 -12.99 -6.87 2.33
CA ARG A 70 -14.22 -7.63 2.03
C ARG A 70 -14.21 -9.02 2.67
N ARG A 71 -13.09 -9.73 2.60
CA ARG A 71 -12.92 -11.05 3.23
C ARG A 71 -12.99 -11.00 4.76
N LEU A 72 -12.61 -9.88 5.35
CA LEU A 72 -12.68 -9.63 6.79
C LEU A 72 -14.04 -9.05 7.24
N GLY A 73 -14.99 -8.84 6.33
CA GLY A 73 -16.27 -8.19 6.62
C GLY A 73 -16.14 -6.72 7.00
N LEU A 74 -15.06 -6.07 6.56
CA LEU A 74 -14.83 -4.63 6.76
C LEU A 74 -15.36 -3.87 5.55
N ASP A 75 -16.41 -3.09 5.76
CA ASP A 75 -16.96 -2.22 4.72
C ASP A 75 -15.98 -1.09 4.39
N THR A 76 -15.95 -0.65 3.13
CA THR A 76 -15.06 0.43 2.69
C THR A 76 -15.91 1.40 1.89
N PRO A 77 -16.50 2.42 2.55
CA PRO A 77 -17.29 3.42 1.86
C PRO A 77 -16.46 4.17 0.82
N GLU A 78 -17.11 4.64 -0.24
CA GLU A 78 -16.47 5.50 -1.26
C GLU A 78 -15.78 6.71 -0.63
#